data_AF-A0A8J5PM51-F1
#
_entry.id   AF-A0A8J5PM51-F1
#
_cell.length_a   1.000
_cell.length_b   1.000
_cell.length_c   1.000
_cell.angle_alpha   90.00
_cell.angle_beta   90.00
_cell.angle_gamma   90.00
#
_symmetry.space_group_name_H-M   'P 1'
#
loop_
_entity.id
_entity.type
_entity.pdbx_description
1 polymer ?
#
loop_
_entity_poly.entity_id
_entity_poly.type
_entity_poly.pdbx_seq_one_letter_code
_entity_poly.pdbx_strand_id
1 'polypeptide(L)'
;MEVIRVGKVYYMSASSFFFSPGAPILRSDNLVDWEYIGHSVPELPFVDRFYLDGSHHGAYGKGVWASTLRYRESNGVFYWYGPLQGTDKTFIYTAKDPTDTWTQMASIDKFYYDLGLLIDKDDTFYLAYGTKAIRVAALGPSGTHEIENRVVYESEEYLEGARMYNIQGRYYIWLTRPYAGQYALMSRSGPFGPYECRRVIGDILSPIPGSGSPHQGSLVDTPDGDWYYMAFMDGYPGGRIPILATVNFDEEGWPDIKADYSELPGAWCLEYPHTTKEKHTKRSNACFKTHLFKQSTLAHCWEWNHNPDNSKWTIRNGGLVLETGTVTKSLHLATNTLTHRTIGPKSMATFYVDASGLRDGDRAGACLFRNESAYIGIHRDEGVSRLVMVQGMRNAARTVPVGFMNGRPVALDWETTSDGTIKAKTTLTNNRVCLRIKADITPAFSHGHEKETS
;
A
#
# COMPACT_ATOMS: atom_id res chain seq x y z
N MET A 1 6.23 -1.88 -2.36
CA MET A 1 6.71 -1.24 -1.11
C MET A 1 8.14 -0.76 -1.33
N GLU A 2 8.66 0.12 -0.49
CA GLU A 2 10.09 0.43 -0.40
C GLU A 2 10.52 0.53 1.04
N VAL A 3 11.68 -0.05 1.35
CA VAL A 3 12.32 0.01 2.67
C VAL A 3 13.62 0.79 2.54
N ILE A 4 13.82 1.74 3.45
CA ILE A 4 15.08 2.47 3.63
C ILE A 4 15.57 2.36 5.05
N ARG A 5 16.86 2.63 5.27
CA ARG A 5 17.48 2.75 6.58
C ARG A 5 18.00 4.17 6.78
N VAL A 6 17.76 4.74 7.96
CA VAL A 6 18.37 6.00 8.41
C VAL A 6 18.99 5.74 9.78
N GLY A 7 20.33 5.78 9.85
CA GLY A 7 21.07 5.34 11.02
C GLY A 7 20.77 3.86 11.35
N LYS A 8 20.21 3.59 12.53
CA LYS A 8 19.84 2.25 13.01
C LYS A 8 18.35 1.89 12.79
N VAL A 9 17.57 2.79 12.20
CA VAL A 9 16.12 2.64 12.07
C VAL A 9 15.73 2.38 10.62
N TYR A 10 14.79 1.47 10.42
CA TYR A 10 14.22 1.13 9.13
C TYR A 10 12.85 1.77 8.96
N TYR A 11 12.57 2.24 7.76
CA TYR A 11 11.29 2.82 7.37
C TYR A 11 10.76 2.11 6.13
N MET A 12 9.48 1.78 6.12
CA MET A 12 8.79 1.16 5.00
C MET A 12 7.66 2.06 4.52
N SER A 13 7.60 2.31 3.21
CA SER A 13 6.48 2.95 2.52
C SER A 13 5.73 1.93 1.68
N ALA A 14 4.39 1.99 1.68
CA ALA A 14 3.54 1.11 0.90
C ALA A 14 2.49 1.86 0.08
N SER A 15 1.99 1.23 -0.98
CA SER A 15 0.88 1.75 -1.78
C SER A 15 -0.46 1.62 -1.05
N SER A 16 -1.35 2.59 -1.21
CA SER A 16 -2.66 2.62 -0.56
C SER A 16 -3.82 2.91 -1.53
N PHE A 17 -3.56 3.01 -2.82
CA PHE A 17 -4.60 3.31 -3.81
C PHE A 17 -5.41 4.57 -3.44
N PHE A 18 -6.75 4.45 -3.38
CA PHE A 18 -7.71 5.51 -3.07
C PHE A 18 -7.93 5.71 -1.57
N PHE A 19 -7.24 4.97 -0.70
CA PHE A 19 -7.35 5.18 0.74
C PHE A 19 -6.63 6.47 1.16
N SER A 20 -7.24 7.20 2.11
CA SER A 20 -6.78 8.49 2.61
C SER A 20 -6.73 8.51 4.15
N PRO A 21 -5.64 8.92 4.82
CA PRO A 21 -4.37 9.34 4.22
C PRO A 21 -3.70 8.21 3.43
N GLY A 22 -2.90 8.59 2.44
CA GLY A 22 -2.24 7.68 1.50
C GLY A 22 -0.75 7.49 1.81
N ALA A 23 -0.16 6.45 1.23
CA ALA A 23 1.25 6.09 1.42
C ALA A 23 1.65 5.89 2.90
N PRO A 24 1.13 4.85 3.60
CA PRO A 24 1.49 4.58 4.98
C PRO A 24 2.99 4.38 5.16
N ILE A 25 3.49 4.86 6.29
CA ILE A 25 4.86 4.74 6.73
C ILE A 25 4.89 3.85 7.98
N LEU A 26 5.70 2.80 7.91
CA LEU A 26 5.99 1.94 9.03
C LEU A 26 7.44 2.11 9.46
N ARG A 27 7.71 1.89 10.75
CA ARG A 27 9.03 1.93 11.36
C ARG A 27 9.39 0.59 11.99
N SER A 28 10.64 0.19 11.89
CA SER A 28 11.19 -0.99 12.55
C SER A 28 12.62 -0.73 13.01
N ASP A 29 13.05 -1.43 14.05
CA ASP A 29 14.47 -1.47 14.47
C ASP A 29 15.17 -2.76 13.99
N ASN A 30 14.42 -3.73 13.47
CA ASN A 30 14.91 -5.07 13.16
C ASN A 30 14.34 -5.67 11.86
N LEU A 31 13.70 -4.88 10.99
CA LEU A 31 13.02 -5.33 9.76
C LEU A 31 11.90 -6.36 9.95
N VAL A 32 11.55 -6.74 11.18
CA VAL A 32 10.57 -7.79 11.49
C VAL A 32 9.37 -7.19 12.23
N ASP A 33 9.61 -6.51 13.34
CA ASP A 33 8.56 -5.84 14.11
C ASP A 33 8.33 -4.44 13.54
N TRP A 34 7.17 -4.25 12.89
CA TRP A 34 6.80 -2.99 12.24
C TRP A 34 5.69 -2.27 13.01
N GLU A 35 5.78 -0.95 13.10
CA GLU A 35 4.80 -0.04 13.72
C GLU A 35 4.36 1.02 12.71
N TYR A 36 3.05 1.29 12.60
CA TYR A 36 2.55 2.43 11.81
C TYR A 36 2.89 3.74 12.50
N ILE A 37 3.52 4.67 11.77
CA ILE A 37 3.99 5.94 12.34
C ILE A 37 3.50 7.19 11.61
N GLY A 38 2.85 7.04 10.45
CA GLY A 38 2.40 8.17 9.65
C GLY A 38 2.06 7.79 8.22
N HIS A 39 1.86 8.81 7.41
CA HIS A 39 1.51 8.70 5.99
C HIS A 39 2.18 9.84 5.21
N SER A 40 2.80 9.53 4.08
CA SER A 40 3.45 10.56 3.26
C SER A 40 2.46 11.49 2.56
N VAL A 41 1.22 11.03 2.33
CA VAL A 41 0.16 11.79 1.67
C VAL A 41 -0.99 11.99 2.66
N PRO A 42 -1.04 13.11 3.41
CA PRO A 42 -2.04 13.30 4.46
C PRO A 42 -3.47 13.38 3.90
N GLU A 43 -3.63 13.89 2.69
CA GLU A 43 -4.87 13.92 1.92
C GLU A 43 -4.51 13.72 0.45
N LEU A 44 -5.26 12.91 -0.29
CA LEU A 44 -5.03 12.76 -1.72
C LEU A 44 -5.26 14.12 -2.40
N PRO A 45 -4.44 14.51 -3.40
CA PRO A 45 -4.52 15.84 -4.01
C PRO A 45 -5.91 16.10 -4.57
N PHE A 46 -6.34 17.37 -4.57
CA PHE A 46 -7.66 17.74 -5.05
C PHE A 46 -7.84 17.44 -6.54
N VAL A 47 -8.43 16.27 -6.79
CA VAL A 47 -8.95 15.81 -8.07
C VAL A 47 -10.29 15.22 -7.74
N ASP A 48 -11.36 15.71 -8.37
CA ASP A 48 -12.76 15.44 -7.99
C ASP A 48 -12.94 13.97 -7.58
N ARG A 49 -12.46 13.05 -8.42
CA ARG A 49 -12.53 11.58 -8.24
C ARG A 49 -12.03 11.03 -6.89
N PHE A 50 -11.17 11.73 -6.16
CA PHE A 50 -10.71 11.33 -4.83
C PHE A 50 -11.67 11.71 -3.70
N TYR A 51 -12.75 12.45 -3.95
CA TYR A 51 -13.81 12.76 -3.00
C TYR A 51 -15.12 12.12 -3.42
N LEU A 52 -15.77 11.30 -2.59
CA LEU A 52 -17.08 10.72 -2.93
C LEU A 52 -18.22 11.72 -2.74
N ASP A 53 -18.26 12.75 -3.61
CA ASP A 53 -19.23 13.86 -3.57
C ASP A 53 -20.54 13.58 -4.35
N GLY A 54 -20.63 12.42 -5.01
CA GLY A 54 -21.76 12.00 -5.83
C GLY A 54 -21.70 12.40 -7.31
N SER A 55 -20.68 13.13 -7.75
CA SER A 55 -20.50 13.55 -9.14
C SER A 55 -19.86 12.48 -10.04
N HIS A 56 -19.26 11.43 -9.45
CA HIS A 56 -18.54 10.37 -10.16
C HIS A 56 -18.51 9.05 -9.37
N HIS A 57 -17.99 7.98 -9.98
CA HIS A 57 -17.87 6.64 -9.36
C HIS A 57 -16.64 6.44 -8.46
N GLY A 58 -15.87 7.50 -8.20
CA GLY A 58 -14.69 7.50 -7.35
C GLY A 58 -13.41 7.12 -8.10
N ALA A 59 -12.34 6.95 -7.33
CA ALA A 59 -10.99 6.60 -7.76
C ALA A 59 -10.62 5.15 -7.41
N TYR A 60 -11.61 4.26 -7.30
CA TYR A 60 -11.37 2.83 -7.07
C TYR A 60 -10.36 2.24 -8.07
N GLY A 61 -9.37 1.50 -7.55
CA GLY A 61 -8.24 0.98 -8.32
C GLY A 61 -7.20 2.02 -8.74
N LYS A 62 -7.37 3.31 -8.39
CA LYS A 62 -6.45 4.42 -8.72
C LYS A 62 -5.81 4.98 -7.44
N GLY A 63 -5.25 6.19 -7.50
CA GLY A 63 -4.56 6.83 -6.37
C GLY A 63 -3.12 6.38 -6.22
N VAL A 64 -2.67 6.11 -5.00
CA VAL A 64 -1.27 5.82 -4.67
C VAL A 64 -0.89 4.39 -5.09
N TRP A 65 -0.25 4.27 -6.24
CA TRP A 65 0.36 3.02 -6.75
C TRP A 65 1.82 2.89 -6.27
N ALA A 66 2.62 2.01 -6.90
CA ALA A 66 4.03 1.85 -6.55
C ALA A 66 4.75 3.21 -6.62
N SER A 67 5.25 3.61 -5.46
CA SER A 67 5.87 4.91 -5.19
C SER A 67 7.22 4.67 -4.52
N THR A 68 7.94 5.74 -4.21
CA THR A 68 9.28 5.67 -3.63
C THR A 68 9.46 6.60 -2.42
N LEU A 69 10.26 6.17 -1.46
CA LEU A 69 10.63 6.90 -0.24
C LEU A 69 12.14 6.92 -0.10
N ARG A 70 12.75 8.09 0.08
CA ARG A 70 14.19 8.25 0.38
C ARG A 70 14.41 9.32 1.43
N TYR A 71 15.56 9.24 2.10
CA TYR A 71 16.04 10.26 3.01
C TYR A 71 17.25 10.95 2.39
N ARG A 72 17.27 12.29 2.42
CA ARG A 72 18.36 13.10 1.90
C ARG A 72 19.25 13.53 3.05
N GLU A 73 20.43 12.94 3.14
CA GLU A 73 21.39 13.19 4.20
C GLU A 73 21.85 14.66 4.27
N SER A 74 22.00 15.33 3.11
CA SER A 74 22.54 16.69 3.04
C SER A 74 21.69 17.75 3.74
N ASN A 75 20.38 17.51 3.89
CA ASN A 75 19.44 18.44 4.54
C ASN A 75 18.56 17.81 5.63
N GLY A 76 18.68 16.49 5.84
CA GLY A 76 17.92 15.76 6.84
C GLY A 76 16.42 15.69 6.55
N VAL A 77 16.03 15.55 5.28
CA VAL A 77 14.62 15.53 4.86
C VAL A 77 14.27 14.21 4.19
N PHE A 78 13.10 13.67 4.54
CA PHE A 78 12.47 12.56 3.83
C PHE A 78 11.73 13.07 2.60
N TYR A 79 11.86 12.35 1.51
CA TYR A 79 11.24 12.61 0.23
C TYR A 79 10.42 11.41 -0.20
N TRP A 80 9.15 11.64 -0.51
CA TRP A 80 8.27 10.66 -1.10
C TRP A 80 7.86 11.13 -2.49
N TYR A 81 8.04 10.27 -3.49
CA TYR A 81 7.60 10.52 -4.85
C TYR A 81 6.61 9.44 -5.25
N GLY A 82 5.45 9.83 -5.77
CA GLY A 82 4.44 8.88 -6.23
C GLY A 82 3.68 9.36 -7.45
N PRO A 83 3.63 8.59 -8.54
CA PRO A 83 2.71 8.81 -9.63
C PRO A 83 1.30 8.46 -9.12
N LEU A 84 0.42 9.44 -9.08
CA LEU A 84 -0.94 9.22 -8.56
C LEU A 84 -1.85 8.89 -9.73
N GLN A 85 -2.36 7.67 -9.73
CA GLN A 85 -3.20 7.25 -10.82
C GLN A 85 -4.52 8.03 -10.80
N GLY A 86 -4.91 8.55 -11.96
CA GLY A 86 -6.01 9.51 -12.12
C GLY A 86 -5.56 10.98 -12.24
N THR A 87 -4.26 11.26 -12.24
CA THR A 87 -3.73 12.65 -12.25
C THR A 87 -2.66 12.94 -13.31
N ASP A 88 -2.22 11.95 -14.10
CA ASP A 88 -1.10 12.00 -15.07
C ASP A 88 0.21 12.64 -14.56
N LYS A 89 0.31 12.83 -13.24
CA LYS A 89 1.38 13.56 -12.54
C LYS A 89 2.06 12.67 -11.52
N THR A 90 3.29 13.07 -11.18
CA THR A 90 4.03 12.53 -10.04
C THR A 90 4.11 13.58 -8.95
N PHE A 91 3.59 13.27 -7.78
CA PHE A 91 3.58 14.18 -6.63
C PHE A 91 4.79 13.94 -5.75
N ILE A 92 5.26 15.01 -5.13
CA ILE A 92 6.41 14.99 -4.22
C ILE A 92 5.98 15.54 -2.86
N TYR A 93 6.14 14.73 -1.83
CA TYR A 93 5.88 15.10 -0.45
C TYR A 93 7.16 15.02 0.36
N THR A 94 7.30 15.90 1.35
CA THR A 94 8.48 15.95 2.22
C THR A 94 8.13 16.12 3.69
N ALA A 95 9.00 15.62 4.56
CA ALA A 95 8.95 15.82 6.01
C ALA A 95 10.36 15.75 6.62
N LYS A 96 10.61 16.48 7.70
CA LYS A 96 11.88 16.36 8.47
C LYS A 96 11.85 15.16 9.41
N ASP A 97 10.73 14.96 10.09
CA ASP A 97 10.44 13.76 10.87
C ASP A 97 9.36 12.95 10.13
N PRO A 98 9.55 11.63 9.91
CA PRO A 98 8.56 10.82 9.20
C PRO A 98 7.25 10.63 9.99
N THR A 99 7.20 11.04 11.26
CA THR A 99 5.99 11.08 12.12
C THR A 99 5.23 12.41 12.05
N ASP A 100 5.81 13.45 11.45
CA ASP A 100 5.15 14.74 11.25
C ASP A 100 4.10 14.68 10.14
N THR A 101 3.27 15.72 10.04
CA THR A 101 2.45 15.95 8.86
C THR A 101 3.33 16.29 7.66
N TRP A 102 3.25 15.45 6.63
CA TRP A 102 3.98 15.64 5.38
C TRP A 102 3.40 16.81 4.56
N THR A 103 4.28 17.53 3.87
CA THR A 103 3.90 18.68 3.04
C THR A 103 4.13 18.36 1.56
N GLN A 104 3.16 18.67 0.70
CA GLN A 104 3.34 18.60 -0.74
C GLN A 104 4.37 19.67 -1.18
N MET A 105 5.53 19.23 -1.64
CA MET A 105 6.58 20.13 -2.12
C MET A 105 6.32 20.58 -3.57
N ALA A 106 5.94 19.64 -4.45
CA ALA A 106 5.71 19.91 -5.87
C ALA A 106 4.93 18.77 -6.55
N SER A 107 4.57 18.98 -7.82
CA SER A 107 4.14 17.92 -8.75
C SER A 107 4.88 18.07 -10.08
N ILE A 108 5.25 16.95 -10.70
CA ILE A 108 5.82 16.91 -12.05
C ILE A 108 4.71 16.46 -13.01
N ASP A 109 4.55 17.17 -14.13
CA ASP A 109 3.58 16.87 -15.21
C ASP A 109 4.02 15.67 -16.07
N LYS A 110 4.33 14.57 -15.40
CA LYS A 110 4.71 13.29 -15.98
C LYS A 110 4.41 12.16 -15.01
N PHE A 111 3.84 11.08 -15.54
CA PHE A 111 3.57 9.87 -14.80
C PHE A 111 4.78 8.92 -14.87
N TYR A 112 5.61 8.90 -13.83
CA TYR A 112 6.75 7.97 -13.74
C TYR A 112 6.27 6.61 -13.21
N TYR A 113 5.68 5.79 -14.07
CA TYR A 113 5.12 4.48 -13.72
C TYR A 113 6.14 3.62 -12.97
N ASP A 114 5.75 3.17 -11.77
CA ASP A 114 6.52 2.27 -10.91
C ASP A 114 7.95 2.74 -10.61
N LEU A 115 8.10 4.03 -10.34
CA LEU A 115 9.41 4.66 -10.08
C LEU A 115 10.12 4.16 -8.81
N GLY A 116 11.45 4.29 -8.85
CA GLY A 116 12.35 4.20 -7.72
C GLY A 116 13.35 5.36 -7.71
N LEU A 117 13.38 6.11 -6.62
CA LEU A 117 14.28 7.25 -6.43
C LEU A 117 15.63 6.79 -5.88
N LEU A 118 16.70 7.32 -6.46
CA LEU A 118 18.04 7.36 -5.89
C LEU A 118 18.38 8.83 -5.62
N ILE A 119 18.74 9.15 -4.39
CA ILE A 119 19.48 10.37 -4.06
C ILE A 119 20.93 9.92 -3.92
N ASP A 120 21.76 10.27 -4.90
CA ASP A 120 23.12 9.74 -4.98
C ASP A 120 24.07 10.51 -4.04
N LYS A 121 25.31 10.04 -3.92
CA LYS A 121 26.33 10.57 -2.98
C LYS A 121 26.72 12.02 -3.26
N ASP A 122 26.57 12.47 -4.51
CA ASP A 122 26.78 13.85 -4.94
C ASP A 122 25.51 14.71 -4.79
N ASP A 123 24.47 14.18 -4.13
CA ASP A 123 23.17 14.80 -3.89
C ASP A 123 22.31 14.97 -5.16
N THR A 124 22.70 14.32 -6.27
CA THR A 124 21.90 14.27 -7.50
C THR A 124 20.73 13.29 -7.37
N PHE A 125 19.57 13.68 -7.88
CA PHE A 125 18.35 12.88 -7.87
C PHE A 125 18.22 12.12 -9.19
N TYR A 126 18.00 10.81 -9.11
CA TYR A 126 17.69 9.95 -10.23
C TYR A 126 16.40 9.16 -10.00
N LEU A 127 15.55 9.08 -11.02
CA LEU A 127 14.35 8.23 -11.02
C LEU A 127 14.54 7.11 -12.04
N ALA A 128 14.60 5.86 -11.59
CA ALA A 128 14.42 4.69 -12.45
C ALA A 128 12.94 4.36 -12.57
N TYR A 129 12.43 4.11 -13.77
CA TYR A 129 11.01 3.81 -14.00
C TYR A 129 10.77 3.16 -15.36
N GLY A 130 9.55 2.70 -15.63
CA GLY A 130 9.14 2.13 -16.92
C GLY A 130 8.95 0.62 -16.87
N THR A 131 8.76 0.01 -18.06
CA THR A 131 8.43 -1.42 -18.17
C THR A 131 9.34 -2.18 -19.14
N LYS A 132 8.97 -2.28 -20.43
CA LYS A 132 9.84 -2.87 -21.46
C LYS A 132 11.03 -1.97 -21.77
N ALA A 133 10.80 -0.67 -21.84
CA ALA A 133 11.87 0.32 -21.88
C ALA A 133 12.07 0.86 -20.46
N ILE A 134 13.14 0.42 -19.81
CA ILE A 134 13.54 0.94 -18.49
C ILE A 134 14.31 2.24 -18.71
N ARG A 135 13.92 3.28 -17.98
CA ARG A 135 14.43 4.63 -18.14
C ARG A 135 15.02 5.12 -16.82
N VAL A 136 16.02 5.98 -16.93
CA VAL A 136 16.53 6.79 -15.82
C VAL A 136 16.35 8.25 -16.19
N ALA A 137 15.73 9.01 -15.28
CA ALA A 137 15.64 10.46 -15.37
C ALA A 137 16.52 11.10 -14.29
N ALA A 138 17.37 12.05 -14.66
CA ALA A 138 18.02 12.95 -13.70
C ALA A 138 17.11 14.15 -13.45
N LEU A 139 16.98 14.54 -12.18
CA LEU A 139 16.23 15.73 -11.78
C LEU A 139 17.17 16.87 -11.44
N GLY A 140 16.64 18.10 -11.46
CA GLY A 140 17.39 19.26 -11.00
C GLY A 140 17.71 19.23 -9.50
N PRO A 141 18.55 20.16 -9.00
CA PRO A 141 19.02 20.15 -7.61
C PRO A 141 17.92 20.21 -6.53
N SER A 142 16.74 20.73 -6.89
CA SER A 142 15.54 20.73 -6.05
C SER A 142 14.80 19.38 -6.03
N GLY A 143 15.09 18.49 -6.97
CA GLY A 143 14.37 17.24 -7.20
C GLY A 143 12.97 17.44 -7.80
N THR A 144 12.62 18.63 -8.31
CA THR A 144 11.23 18.97 -8.69
C THR A 144 10.95 19.02 -10.20
N HIS A 145 11.95 18.82 -11.06
CA HIS A 145 11.78 18.80 -12.51
C HIS A 145 12.84 17.92 -13.17
N GLU A 146 12.48 17.33 -14.32
CA GLU A 146 13.37 16.52 -15.15
C GLU A 146 14.38 17.40 -15.89
N ILE A 147 15.65 17.00 -15.90
CA ILE A 147 16.72 17.63 -16.70
C ILE A 147 17.11 16.73 -17.88
N GLU A 148 17.21 15.44 -17.62
CA GLU A 148 17.65 14.47 -18.62
C GLU A 148 16.91 13.16 -18.43
N ASN A 149 16.62 12.47 -19.54
CA ASN A 149 15.91 11.20 -19.52
C ASN A 149 16.42 10.27 -20.63
N ARG A 150 16.88 9.08 -20.25
CA ARG A 150 17.41 8.08 -21.21
C ARG A 150 16.73 6.73 -20.99
N VAL A 151 16.49 6.02 -22.09
CA VAL A 151 16.31 4.56 -22.03
C VAL A 151 17.67 3.98 -21.68
N VAL A 152 17.74 3.20 -20.60
CA VAL A 152 18.99 2.60 -20.12
C VAL A 152 19.04 1.10 -20.33
N TYR A 153 17.88 0.47 -20.57
CA TYR A 153 17.75 -0.95 -20.86
C TYR A 153 16.43 -1.24 -21.59
N GLU A 154 16.50 -2.05 -22.65
CA GLU A 154 15.32 -2.60 -23.32
C GLU A 154 15.19 -4.08 -22.96
N SER A 155 14.03 -4.44 -22.42
CA SER A 155 13.69 -5.78 -21.94
C SER A 155 12.69 -6.45 -22.87
N GLU A 156 12.96 -7.71 -23.20
CA GLU A 156 11.99 -8.58 -23.88
C GLU A 156 10.77 -8.88 -22.98
N GLU A 157 11.04 -9.09 -21.68
CA GLU A 157 10.03 -9.33 -20.66
C GLU A 157 9.42 -8.02 -20.14
N TYR A 158 8.16 -8.09 -19.71
CA TYR A 158 7.54 -6.98 -18.99
C TYR A 158 8.08 -6.94 -17.56
N LEU A 159 8.88 -5.92 -17.27
CA LEU A 159 9.40 -5.63 -15.94
C LEU A 159 8.65 -4.42 -15.35
N GLU A 160 8.61 -4.30 -14.02
CA GLU A 160 8.07 -3.12 -13.32
C GLU A 160 8.65 -3.01 -11.90
N GLY A 161 8.11 -2.09 -11.08
CA GLY A 161 8.46 -1.96 -9.67
C GLY A 161 9.88 -1.49 -9.39
N ALA A 162 10.41 -0.54 -10.15
CA ALA A 162 11.81 -0.13 -10.09
C ALA A 162 12.22 0.36 -8.69
N ARG A 163 13.38 -0.09 -8.20
CA ARG A 163 14.10 0.53 -7.07
C ARG A 163 15.54 0.78 -7.48
N MET A 164 16.02 2.00 -7.31
CA MET A 164 17.36 2.40 -7.73
C MET A 164 18.32 2.50 -6.54
N TYR A 165 19.56 2.07 -6.75
CA TYR A 165 20.59 2.06 -5.71
C TYR A 165 21.96 2.42 -6.29
N ASN A 166 22.81 3.06 -5.47
CA ASN A 166 24.25 3.09 -5.66
C ASN A 166 24.89 2.26 -4.53
N ILE A 167 25.34 1.05 -4.85
CA ILE A 167 25.97 0.13 -3.89
C ILE A 167 27.43 0.01 -4.27
N GLN A 168 28.33 0.50 -3.41
CA GLN A 168 29.78 0.44 -3.61
C GLN A 168 30.24 0.98 -4.98
N GLY A 169 29.62 2.04 -5.48
CA GLY A 169 29.98 2.69 -6.75
C GLY A 169 29.38 2.03 -8.00
N ARG A 170 28.55 1.00 -7.82
CA ARG A 170 27.78 0.35 -8.89
C ARG A 170 26.31 0.76 -8.78
N TYR A 171 25.67 1.02 -9.91
CA TYR A 171 24.29 1.46 -9.98
C TYR A 171 23.40 0.29 -10.28
N TYR A 172 22.38 0.06 -9.46
CA TYR A 172 21.43 -1.03 -9.61
C TYR A 172 20.03 -0.52 -9.84
N ILE A 173 19.27 -1.23 -10.67
CA ILE A 173 17.81 -1.09 -10.77
C ILE A 173 17.19 -2.47 -10.49
N TRP A 174 16.50 -2.57 -9.36
CA TRP A 174 15.78 -3.77 -8.94
C TRP A 174 14.38 -3.76 -9.55
N LEU A 175 14.00 -4.84 -10.25
CA LEU A 175 12.78 -4.92 -11.05
C LEU A 175 12.09 -6.26 -10.91
N THR A 176 10.76 -6.25 -10.79
CA THR A 176 9.97 -7.49 -10.81
C THR A 176 9.55 -7.84 -12.23
N ARG A 177 9.48 -9.13 -12.54
CA ARG A 177 8.65 -9.70 -13.61
C ARG A 177 7.37 -10.23 -12.95
N PRO A 178 6.25 -9.50 -13.01
CA PRO A 178 5.05 -9.86 -12.29
C PRO A 178 4.51 -11.24 -12.71
N TYR A 179 4.07 -12.10 -11.80
CA TYR A 179 4.04 -11.97 -10.33
C TYR A 179 5.02 -12.91 -9.62
N ALA A 180 6.13 -13.27 -10.28
CA ALA A 180 6.95 -14.39 -9.83
C ALA A 180 8.42 -14.35 -10.27
N GLY A 181 8.94 -13.22 -10.74
CA GLY A 181 10.35 -13.07 -11.08
C GLY A 181 10.95 -11.80 -10.52
N GLN A 182 12.23 -11.84 -10.18
CA GLN A 182 12.98 -10.72 -9.66
C GLN A 182 14.30 -10.58 -10.40
N TYR A 183 14.59 -9.37 -10.87
CA TYR A 183 15.70 -9.04 -11.75
C TYR A 183 16.50 -7.89 -11.14
N ALA A 184 17.80 -7.88 -11.43
CA ALA A 184 18.68 -6.78 -11.17
C ALA A 184 19.28 -6.31 -12.49
N LEU A 185 19.18 -5.02 -12.77
CA LEU A 185 20.04 -4.35 -13.72
C LEU A 185 21.24 -3.78 -12.97
N MET A 186 22.44 -3.86 -13.53
CA MET A 186 23.64 -3.26 -12.95
C MET A 186 24.47 -2.49 -13.99
N SER A 187 24.90 -1.29 -13.63
CA SER A 187 25.85 -0.47 -14.36
C SER A 187 27.07 -0.17 -13.51
N ARG A 188 28.26 -0.29 -14.13
CA ARG A 188 29.55 0.11 -13.53
C ARG A 188 30.03 1.49 -14.01
N SER A 189 29.35 2.06 -15.01
CA SER A 189 29.80 3.28 -15.69
C SER A 189 29.05 4.54 -15.27
N GLY A 190 27.95 4.39 -14.52
CA GLY A 190 27.15 5.52 -14.06
C GLY A 190 25.64 5.22 -14.05
N PRO A 191 24.83 6.20 -13.59
CA PRO A 191 23.39 6.05 -13.42
C PRO A 191 22.64 5.85 -14.74
N PHE A 192 23.21 6.31 -15.86
CA PHE A 192 22.65 6.14 -17.21
C PHE A 192 23.14 4.90 -17.96
N GLY A 193 23.91 4.03 -17.31
CA GLY A 193 24.35 2.78 -17.90
C GLY A 193 25.71 2.85 -18.62
N PRO A 194 26.00 1.87 -19.50
CA PRO A 194 25.11 0.77 -19.89
C PRO A 194 24.77 -0.17 -18.73
N TYR A 195 23.58 -0.76 -18.77
CA TYR A 195 23.14 -1.75 -17.77
C TYR A 195 23.18 -3.18 -18.35
N GLU A 196 23.77 -4.08 -17.58
CA GLU A 196 23.61 -5.53 -17.75
C GLU A 196 22.41 -6.00 -16.92
N CYS A 197 21.77 -7.11 -17.31
CA CYS A 197 20.60 -7.66 -16.61
C CYS A 197 20.85 -9.09 -16.16
N ARG A 198 20.49 -9.42 -14.90
CA ARG A 198 20.42 -10.79 -14.40
C ARG A 198 19.09 -11.05 -13.71
N ARG A 199 18.52 -12.23 -13.96
CA ARG A 199 17.45 -12.78 -13.12
C ARG A 199 18.07 -13.24 -11.81
N VAL A 200 17.51 -12.78 -10.70
CA VAL A 200 17.99 -13.07 -9.34
C VAL A 200 17.16 -14.18 -8.70
N ILE A 201 15.84 -14.06 -8.76
CA ILE A 201 14.92 -15.12 -8.33
C ILE A 201 13.88 -15.36 -9.43
N GLY A 202 13.55 -16.62 -9.68
CA GLY A 202 12.42 -17.03 -10.52
C GLY A 202 11.19 -17.38 -9.69
N ASP A 203 10.38 -18.31 -10.20
CA ASP A 203 9.10 -18.74 -9.62
C ASP A 203 9.28 -19.54 -8.30
N ILE A 204 9.88 -18.91 -7.30
CA ILE A 204 10.17 -19.50 -5.99
C ILE A 204 8.86 -19.69 -5.21
N LEU A 205 8.74 -20.82 -4.52
CA LEU A 205 7.55 -21.08 -3.72
C LEU A 205 7.54 -20.21 -2.47
N SER A 206 6.40 -19.54 -2.23
CA SER A 206 6.13 -18.90 -0.95
C SER A 206 6.08 -19.93 0.18
N PRO A 207 6.56 -19.58 1.40
CA PRO A 207 6.46 -20.47 2.54
C PRO A 207 5.07 -20.45 3.18
N ILE A 208 4.16 -19.59 2.70
CA ILE A 208 2.75 -19.60 3.08
C ILE A 208 1.95 -20.25 1.94
N PRO A 209 1.40 -21.46 2.12
CA PRO A 209 0.60 -22.11 1.09
C PRO A 209 -0.51 -21.21 0.57
N GLY A 210 -0.68 -21.17 -0.76
CA GLY A 210 -1.72 -20.38 -1.39
C GLY A 210 -1.45 -18.87 -1.41
N SER A 211 -0.19 -18.42 -1.41
CA SER A 211 0.17 -16.98 -1.47
C SER A 211 1.12 -16.60 -2.62
N GLY A 212 1.13 -17.37 -3.70
CA GLY A 212 1.93 -17.08 -4.90
C GLY A 212 3.44 -17.16 -4.67
N SER A 213 4.19 -16.30 -5.33
CA SER A 213 5.66 -16.23 -5.25
C SER A 213 6.11 -14.89 -4.67
N PRO A 214 7.09 -14.85 -3.76
CA PRO A 214 7.75 -13.62 -3.33
C PRO A 214 8.35 -12.83 -4.50
N HIS A 215 7.98 -11.56 -4.65
CA HIS A 215 8.48 -10.69 -5.71
C HIS A 215 8.38 -9.20 -5.34
N GLN A 216 8.96 -8.33 -6.19
CA GLN A 216 8.99 -6.87 -6.03
C GLN A 216 9.54 -6.46 -4.65
N GLY A 217 9.32 -5.23 -4.18
CA GLY A 217 9.89 -4.76 -2.93
C GLY A 217 11.28 -4.17 -3.10
N SER A 218 12.16 -4.31 -2.11
CA SER A 218 13.41 -3.53 -2.05
C SER A 218 14.54 -4.24 -1.30
N LEU A 219 15.76 -3.94 -1.70
CA LEU A 219 16.98 -4.24 -0.93
C LEU A 219 17.20 -3.19 0.16
N VAL A 220 17.74 -3.62 1.31
CA VAL A 220 18.12 -2.77 2.43
C VAL A 220 19.33 -3.38 3.16
N ASP A 221 20.25 -2.54 3.59
CA ASP A 221 21.42 -2.93 4.38
C ASP A 221 21.19 -2.74 5.88
N THR A 222 22.00 -3.40 6.70
CA THR A 222 22.04 -3.21 8.15
C THR A 222 23.23 -2.32 8.55
N PRO A 223 23.26 -1.78 9.79
CA PRO A 223 24.43 -1.06 10.29
C PRO A 223 25.73 -1.88 10.26
N ASP A 224 25.62 -3.21 10.32
CA ASP A 224 26.76 -4.14 10.31
C ASP A 224 27.24 -4.47 8.88
N GLY A 225 26.54 -3.99 7.85
CA GLY A 225 26.89 -4.19 6.43
C GLY A 225 26.24 -5.40 5.76
N ASP A 226 25.47 -6.21 6.50
CA ASP A 226 24.67 -7.30 5.94
C ASP A 226 23.50 -6.75 5.11
N TRP A 227 23.08 -7.47 4.06
CA TRP A 227 22.00 -7.06 3.17
C TRP A 227 20.80 -8.00 3.24
N TYR A 228 19.61 -7.42 3.06
CA TYR A 228 18.35 -8.12 3.07
C TYR A 228 17.46 -7.67 1.92
N TYR A 229 16.63 -8.58 1.44
CA TYR A 229 15.60 -8.35 0.45
C TYR A 229 14.23 -8.44 1.11
N MET A 230 13.52 -7.32 1.17
CA MET A 230 12.13 -7.25 1.60
C MET A 230 11.22 -7.33 0.37
N ALA A 231 10.69 -8.52 0.10
CA ALA A 231 9.70 -8.80 -0.94
C ALA A 231 8.27 -8.71 -0.37
N PHE A 232 7.25 -8.96 -1.20
CA PHE A 232 5.93 -9.38 -0.71
C PHE A 232 5.41 -10.61 -1.45
N MET A 233 4.38 -11.22 -0.86
CA MET A 233 3.64 -12.37 -1.39
C MET A 233 2.18 -11.99 -1.64
N ASP A 234 1.53 -12.66 -2.58
CA ASP A 234 0.12 -12.46 -2.94
C ASP A 234 -0.81 -13.32 -2.07
N GLY A 235 -0.88 -12.99 -0.78
CA GLY A 235 -1.68 -13.68 0.24
C GLY A 235 -3.19 -13.40 0.20
N TYR A 236 -3.82 -13.41 -0.98
CA TYR A 236 -5.26 -13.17 -1.11
C TYR A 236 -6.10 -14.30 -0.47
N PRO A 237 -7.23 -13.97 0.19
CA PRO A 237 -7.93 -12.67 0.17
C PRO A 237 -7.44 -11.63 1.19
N GLY A 238 -6.43 -11.95 2.00
CA GLY A 238 -5.87 -11.02 3.00
C GLY A 238 -5.13 -9.81 2.40
N GLY A 239 -4.59 -9.99 1.19
CA GLY A 239 -3.84 -8.95 0.46
C GLY A 239 -2.39 -9.35 0.29
N ARG A 240 -1.53 -8.34 0.05
CA ARG A 240 -0.09 -8.56 -0.16
C ARG A 240 0.69 -8.36 1.13
N ILE A 241 1.54 -9.32 1.49
CA ILE A 241 2.17 -9.42 2.81
C ILE A 241 3.69 -9.43 2.66
N PRO A 242 4.45 -8.62 3.43
CA PRO A 242 5.91 -8.57 3.33
C PRO A 242 6.58 -9.88 3.74
N ILE A 243 7.72 -10.18 3.13
CA ILE A 243 8.58 -11.30 3.52
C ILE A 243 10.06 -10.93 3.28
N LEU A 244 10.94 -11.40 4.17
CA LEU A 244 12.36 -11.07 4.17
C LEU A 244 13.22 -12.27 3.74
N ALA A 245 14.31 -12.01 3.02
CA ALA A 245 15.41 -12.95 2.80
C ALA A 245 16.77 -12.25 2.93
N THR A 246 17.84 -13.00 3.17
CA THR A 246 19.21 -12.47 3.16
C THR A 246 19.76 -12.36 1.75
N VAL A 247 20.56 -11.34 1.51
CA VAL A 247 21.26 -11.09 0.24
C VAL A 247 22.76 -11.17 0.47
N ASN A 248 23.45 -11.94 -0.37
CA ASN A 248 24.90 -11.83 -0.52
C ASN A 248 25.20 -11.20 -1.88
N PHE A 249 26.36 -10.54 -2.00
CA PHE A 249 26.85 -10.11 -3.30
C PHE A 249 27.99 -11.03 -3.72
N ASP A 250 27.96 -11.52 -4.95
CA ASP A 250 29.07 -12.28 -5.53
C ASP A 250 30.30 -11.38 -5.78
N GLU A 251 31.41 -12.00 -6.19
CA GLU A 251 32.67 -11.29 -6.45
C GLU A 251 32.54 -10.22 -7.56
N GLU A 252 31.59 -10.39 -8.48
CA GLU A 252 31.32 -9.45 -9.57
C GLU A 252 30.38 -8.30 -9.14
N GLY A 253 29.79 -8.42 -7.95
CA GLY A 253 28.87 -7.45 -7.34
C GLY A 253 27.39 -7.74 -7.62
N TRP A 254 27.00 -8.94 -8.04
CA TRP A 254 25.58 -9.27 -8.26
C TRP A 254 24.92 -9.79 -6.98
N PRO A 255 23.66 -9.39 -6.71
CA PRO A 255 22.91 -9.91 -5.59
C PRO A 255 22.52 -11.37 -5.82
N ASP A 256 22.75 -12.19 -4.81
CA ASP A 256 22.33 -13.58 -4.69
C ASP A 256 21.45 -13.73 -3.43
N ILE A 257 20.21 -14.17 -3.63
CA ILE A 257 19.23 -14.28 -2.56
C ILE A 257 19.29 -15.69 -1.99
N LYS A 258 19.65 -15.81 -0.72
CA LYS A 258 19.58 -17.08 -0.02
C LYS A 258 18.14 -17.30 0.44
N ALA A 259 17.46 -18.15 -0.31
CA ALA A 259 16.07 -18.47 -0.10
C ALA A 259 15.85 -19.99 -0.01
N ASP A 260 16.83 -20.79 0.45
CA ASP A 260 16.72 -22.25 0.51
C ASP A 260 16.03 -22.76 1.80
N TYR A 261 14.80 -23.23 1.64
CA TYR A 261 14.04 -23.89 2.70
C TYR A 261 14.45 -25.36 2.85
N SER A 262 14.92 -25.73 4.05
CA SER A 262 15.53 -27.04 4.31
C SER A 262 14.62 -28.25 4.05
N GLU A 263 13.31 -28.08 4.15
CA GLU A 263 12.33 -29.16 3.94
C GLU A 263 11.73 -29.18 2.52
N LEU A 264 11.87 -28.08 1.76
CA LEU A 264 11.40 -27.95 0.38
C LEU A 264 12.43 -27.17 -0.45
N PRO A 265 13.42 -27.85 -1.04
CA PRO A 265 14.42 -27.21 -1.89
C PRO A 265 13.76 -26.34 -2.98
N GLY A 266 14.18 -25.07 -3.07
CA GLY A 266 13.59 -24.11 -4.01
C GLY A 266 12.35 -23.36 -3.50
N ALA A 267 12.06 -23.39 -2.19
CA ALA A 267 11.08 -22.54 -1.54
C ALA A 267 11.75 -21.57 -0.56
N TRP A 268 11.14 -20.41 -0.34
CA TRP A 268 11.69 -19.33 0.49
C TRP A 268 12.05 -19.75 1.93
N CYS A 269 13.20 -19.30 2.44
CA CYS A 269 13.64 -19.57 3.81
C CYS A 269 12.63 -19.12 4.87
N LEU A 270 12.32 -20.00 5.84
CA LEU A 270 11.56 -19.64 7.04
C LEU A 270 12.42 -19.12 8.19
N GLU A 271 13.70 -19.50 8.20
CA GLU A 271 14.65 -19.11 9.22
C GLU A 271 15.86 -18.44 8.58
N TYR A 272 16.28 -17.33 9.16
CA TYR A 272 17.49 -16.60 8.77
C TYR A 272 18.08 -15.90 9.99
N PRO A 273 19.37 -15.55 9.97
CA PRO A 273 20.01 -14.80 11.05
C PRO A 273 19.20 -13.56 11.41
N HIS A 274 19.11 -13.26 12.72
CA HIS A 274 18.51 -12.01 13.14
C HIS A 274 19.24 -10.84 12.52
N THR A 275 18.46 -9.89 12.01
CA THR A 275 18.91 -8.62 11.39
C THR A 275 19.64 -7.69 12.36
N THR A 276 19.55 -7.98 13.66
CA THR A 276 20.19 -7.23 14.75
C THR A 276 20.70 -8.19 15.82
N LYS A 277 21.89 -7.90 16.37
CA LYS A 277 22.47 -8.65 17.49
C LYS A 277 21.99 -8.13 18.85
N GLU A 278 21.42 -6.94 18.90
CA GLU A 278 20.88 -6.31 20.12
C GLU A 278 19.45 -6.81 20.42
N LYS A 279 19.14 -7.04 21.70
CA LYS A 279 17.76 -7.31 22.13
C LYS A 279 16.95 -6.02 22.04
N HIS A 280 16.12 -5.88 21.02
CA HIS A 280 15.16 -4.79 20.94
C HIS A 280 13.89 -5.10 21.75
N THR A 281 13.40 -4.11 22.49
CA THR A 281 12.05 -4.16 23.06
C THR A 281 11.06 -4.13 21.91
N LYS A 282 10.15 -5.11 21.85
CA LYS A 282 9.03 -5.11 20.90
C LYS A 282 8.33 -3.75 20.97
N ARG A 283 8.31 -3.02 19.84
CA ARG A 283 7.51 -1.80 19.74
C ARG A 283 6.04 -2.17 19.87
N SER A 284 5.29 -1.49 20.74
CA SER A 284 3.86 -1.75 20.88
C SER A 284 3.16 -1.27 19.61
N ASN A 285 2.70 -2.19 18.76
CA ASN A 285 1.96 -1.77 17.59
C ASN A 285 0.53 -1.37 18.02
N ALA A 286 0.30 -0.06 18.06
CA ALA A 286 -0.95 0.56 18.52
C ALA A 286 -2.18 0.20 17.68
N CYS A 287 -1.99 -0.52 16.57
CA CYS A 287 -3.03 -0.90 15.62
C CYS A 287 -3.68 -2.25 15.97
N PHE A 288 -3.10 -3.04 16.88
CA PHE A 288 -3.60 -4.36 17.30
C PHE A 288 -4.31 -4.34 18.66
N LYS A 289 -4.89 -3.20 19.06
CA LYS A 289 -5.53 -3.02 20.36
C LYS A 289 -6.94 -2.44 20.23
N THR A 290 -7.65 -2.36 21.35
CA THR A 290 -8.95 -1.68 21.41
C THR A 290 -8.77 -0.17 21.20
N HIS A 291 -9.42 0.37 20.17
CA HIS A 291 -9.48 1.81 19.90
C HIS A 291 -10.70 2.41 20.58
N LEU A 292 -10.46 3.16 21.67
CA LEU A 292 -11.49 3.87 22.44
C LEU A 292 -11.65 5.34 22.01
N PHE A 293 -10.98 5.77 20.93
CA PHE A 293 -11.03 7.15 20.42
C PHE A 293 -10.88 8.22 21.53
N LYS A 294 -9.87 8.05 22.38
CA LYS A 294 -9.56 8.96 23.50
C LYS A 294 -8.71 10.17 23.08
N GLN A 295 -8.03 10.08 21.94
CA GLN A 295 -7.21 11.14 21.37
C GLN A 295 -8.06 11.98 20.41
N SER A 296 -7.63 13.20 20.11
CA SER A 296 -8.30 14.08 19.13
C SER A 296 -8.06 13.67 17.67
N THR A 297 -7.16 12.72 17.42
CA THR A 297 -6.79 12.21 16.10
C THR A 297 -6.99 10.70 16.01
N LEU A 298 -7.13 10.20 14.79
CA LEU A 298 -7.13 8.76 14.50
C LEU A 298 -5.70 8.21 14.56
N ALA A 299 -5.55 6.98 15.03
CA ALA A 299 -4.26 6.28 14.96
C ALA A 299 -3.88 5.98 13.50
N HIS A 300 -2.58 5.90 13.20
CA HIS A 300 -2.04 5.74 11.83
C HIS A 300 -2.39 4.43 11.10
N CYS A 301 -3.15 3.52 11.69
CA CYS A 301 -3.70 2.36 10.96
C CYS A 301 -5.06 2.59 10.33
N TRP A 302 -5.73 3.69 10.67
CA TRP A 302 -7.03 4.04 10.17
C TRP A 302 -6.88 4.82 8.87
N GLU A 303 -7.61 4.38 7.84
CA GLU A 303 -7.65 5.04 6.53
C GLU A 303 -9.11 5.12 6.07
N TRP A 304 -9.52 6.27 5.56
CA TRP A 304 -10.81 6.47 4.91
C TRP A 304 -10.78 5.85 3.50
N ASN A 305 -11.91 5.28 3.10
CA ASN A 305 -12.18 5.01 1.69
C ASN A 305 -12.43 6.34 0.98
N HIS A 306 -11.46 6.78 0.15
CA HIS A 306 -11.41 8.13 -0.44
C HIS A 306 -11.15 9.24 0.60
N ASN A 307 -10.94 10.48 0.16
CA ASN A 307 -10.79 11.60 1.08
C ASN A 307 -12.08 11.79 1.89
N PRO A 308 -11.99 12.00 3.22
CA PRO A 308 -13.15 12.22 4.05
C PRO A 308 -13.73 13.63 3.87
N ASP A 309 -15.03 13.78 4.11
CA ASP A 309 -15.61 15.06 4.48
C ASP A 309 -15.32 15.32 5.97
N ASN A 310 -14.32 16.16 6.23
CA ASN A 310 -13.88 16.51 7.58
C ASN A 310 -14.92 17.30 8.39
N SER A 311 -15.98 17.81 7.76
CA SER A 311 -17.12 18.42 8.49
C SER A 311 -18.10 17.40 9.05
N LYS A 312 -17.97 16.11 8.65
CA LYS A 312 -18.92 15.03 8.95
C LYS A 312 -18.37 13.94 9.87
N TRP A 313 -17.22 14.18 10.50
CA TRP A 313 -16.73 13.30 11.55
C TRP A 313 -16.05 14.09 12.67
N THR A 314 -16.10 13.54 13.88
CA THR A 314 -15.40 14.11 15.02
C THR A 314 -15.12 13.05 16.06
N ILE A 315 -14.05 13.23 16.84
CA ILE A 315 -13.82 12.44 18.05
C ILE A 315 -14.26 13.28 19.24
N ARG A 316 -15.31 12.85 19.93
CA ARG A 316 -15.84 13.53 21.12
C ARG A 316 -16.34 12.53 22.15
N ASN A 317 -16.20 12.88 23.44
CA ASN A 317 -16.68 12.07 24.57
C ASN A 317 -16.17 10.61 24.56
N GLY A 318 -14.95 10.37 24.09
CA GLY A 318 -14.37 9.02 24.03
C GLY A 318 -15.00 8.11 22.97
N GLY A 319 -15.48 8.68 21.86
CA GLY A 319 -16.03 7.96 20.73
C GLY A 319 -15.81 8.69 19.40
N LEU A 320 -15.77 7.93 18.32
CA LEU A 320 -15.84 8.46 16.96
C LEU A 320 -17.31 8.68 16.60
N VAL A 321 -17.65 9.90 16.18
CA VAL A 321 -18.97 10.26 15.67
C VAL A 321 -18.87 10.45 14.17
N LEU A 322 -19.74 9.76 13.44
CA LEU A 322 -19.89 9.88 11.99
C LEU A 322 -21.28 10.47 11.70
N GLU A 323 -21.31 11.59 11.00
CA GLU A 323 -22.52 12.19 10.45
C GLU A 323 -22.68 11.76 8.99
N THR A 324 -23.91 11.58 8.53
CA THR A 324 -24.16 11.17 7.14
C THR A 324 -23.71 12.28 6.18
N GLY A 325 -22.77 11.94 5.29
CA GLY A 325 -22.19 12.89 4.32
C GLY A 325 -22.70 12.69 2.89
N THR A 326 -23.31 11.55 2.56
CA THR A 326 -23.79 11.24 1.21
C THR A 326 -25.18 10.64 1.24
N VAL A 327 -26.08 11.11 0.35
CA VAL A 327 -27.36 10.44 0.08
C VAL A 327 -27.14 9.46 -1.07
N THR A 328 -27.02 8.17 -0.75
CA THR A 328 -26.76 7.11 -1.73
C THR A 328 -27.32 5.77 -1.26
N LYS A 329 -27.56 4.85 -2.21
CA LYS A 329 -27.87 3.44 -1.93
C LYS A 329 -26.63 2.55 -1.90
N SER A 330 -25.53 3.02 -2.49
CA SER A 330 -24.28 2.28 -2.62
C SER A 330 -23.33 2.60 -1.47
N LEU A 331 -22.94 1.57 -0.71
CA LEU A 331 -21.88 1.68 0.30
C LEU A 331 -20.55 2.14 -0.32
N HIS A 332 -20.25 1.69 -1.53
CA HIS A 332 -19.03 2.08 -2.25
C HIS A 332 -19.04 3.56 -2.67
N LEU A 333 -20.19 4.23 -2.67
CA LEU A 333 -20.27 5.67 -2.96
C LEU A 333 -20.49 6.50 -1.70
N ALA A 334 -20.50 5.90 -0.50
CA ALA A 334 -20.70 6.61 0.74
C ALA A 334 -19.38 7.21 1.25
N THR A 335 -19.35 8.53 1.43
CA THR A 335 -18.23 9.22 2.09
C THR A 335 -18.07 8.80 3.55
N ASN A 336 -16.89 9.04 4.12
CA ASN A 336 -16.56 8.75 5.52
C ASN A 336 -16.73 7.27 5.93
N THR A 337 -16.53 6.33 5.00
CA THR A 337 -16.31 4.92 5.35
C THR A 337 -14.89 4.77 5.90
N LEU A 338 -14.75 4.63 7.22
CA LEU A 338 -13.46 4.44 7.88
C LEU A 338 -13.05 2.96 7.87
N THR A 339 -11.81 2.68 7.51
CA THR A 339 -11.29 1.32 7.32
C THR A 339 -10.02 1.04 8.11
N HIS A 340 -9.78 -0.24 8.37
CA HIS A 340 -8.59 -0.78 8.99
C HIS A 340 -8.24 -2.09 8.28
N ARG A 341 -6.95 -2.39 8.10
CA ARG A 341 -6.50 -3.65 7.47
C ARG A 341 -6.92 -4.86 8.31
N THR A 342 -7.40 -5.92 7.64
CA THR A 342 -7.71 -7.20 8.30
C THR A 342 -6.41 -7.92 8.67
N ILE A 343 -6.40 -8.55 9.84
CA ILE A 343 -5.20 -9.20 10.39
C ILE A 343 -5.30 -10.71 10.18
N GLY A 344 -4.27 -11.30 9.59
CA GLY A 344 -4.26 -12.70 9.19
C GLY A 344 -3.77 -13.67 10.28
N PRO A 345 -3.96 -14.98 10.07
CA PRO A 345 -4.79 -15.56 9.01
C PRO A 345 -6.29 -15.46 9.34
N LYS A 346 -6.65 -15.37 10.63
CA LYS A 346 -8.03 -15.23 11.09
C LYS A 346 -8.10 -14.18 12.18
N SER A 347 -9.06 -13.29 12.10
CA SER A 347 -9.25 -12.23 13.09
C SER A 347 -10.71 -11.90 13.32
N MET A 348 -10.95 -11.12 14.37
CA MET A 348 -12.27 -10.69 14.78
C MET A 348 -12.24 -9.22 15.15
N ALA A 349 -13.13 -8.44 14.55
CA ALA A 349 -13.36 -7.04 14.89
C ALA A 349 -14.72 -6.91 15.60
N THR A 350 -14.75 -6.12 16.68
CA THR A 350 -15.98 -5.84 17.44
C THR A 350 -16.15 -4.33 17.56
N PHE A 351 -17.32 -3.84 17.19
CA PHE A 351 -17.69 -2.43 17.18
C PHE A 351 -18.86 -2.20 18.12
N TYR A 352 -18.74 -1.22 19.00
CA TYR A 352 -19.84 -0.75 19.85
C TYR A 352 -20.42 0.51 19.23
N VAL A 353 -21.68 0.46 18.83
CA VAL A 353 -22.34 1.53 18.07
C VAL A 353 -23.53 2.04 18.87
N ASP A 354 -23.62 3.37 19.01
CA ASP A 354 -24.83 4.05 19.48
C ASP A 354 -25.59 4.61 18.27
N ALA A 355 -26.72 4.00 17.95
CA ALA A 355 -27.56 4.32 16.81
C ALA A 355 -28.68 5.33 17.14
N SER A 356 -28.66 5.96 18.32
CA SER A 356 -29.73 6.87 18.74
C SER A 356 -29.86 8.11 17.86
N GLY A 357 -28.78 8.48 17.16
CA GLY A 357 -28.75 9.63 16.26
C GLY A 357 -29.24 9.36 14.83
N LEU A 358 -29.53 8.11 14.47
CA LEU A 358 -29.96 7.76 13.11
C LEU A 358 -31.34 8.32 12.79
N ARG A 359 -31.49 8.85 11.57
CA ARG A 359 -32.74 9.35 10.98
C ARG A 359 -33.27 8.38 9.94
N ASP A 360 -34.53 8.54 9.55
CA ASP A 360 -35.15 7.71 8.52
C ASP A 360 -34.37 7.82 7.20
N GLY A 361 -34.00 6.67 6.63
CA GLY A 361 -33.11 6.52 5.48
C GLY A 361 -31.68 6.13 5.85
N ASP A 362 -31.23 6.39 7.08
CA ASP A 362 -29.82 6.17 7.46
C ASP A 362 -29.47 4.68 7.57
N ARG A 363 -28.28 4.35 7.06
CA ARG A 363 -27.64 3.04 7.16
C ARG A 363 -26.26 3.20 7.83
N ALA A 364 -25.97 2.44 8.88
CA ALA A 364 -24.67 2.45 9.56
C ALA A 364 -24.29 1.04 10.02
N GLY A 365 -23.01 0.69 10.09
CA GLY A 365 -22.63 -0.65 10.53
C GLY A 365 -21.15 -0.98 10.45
N ALA A 366 -20.86 -2.27 10.57
CA ALA A 366 -19.53 -2.84 10.38
C ALA A 366 -19.51 -3.63 9.07
N CYS A 367 -18.53 -3.36 8.21
CA CYS A 367 -18.39 -3.97 6.88
C CYS A 367 -17.07 -4.73 6.75
N LEU A 368 -17.10 -5.90 6.10
CA LEU A 368 -15.92 -6.47 5.46
C LEU A 368 -15.84 -5.85 4.06
N PHE A 369 -15.02 -4.80 3.94
CA PHE A 369 -15.02 -3.89 2.80
C PHE A 369 -14.00 -4.29 1.74
N ARG A 370 -14.49 -4.55 0.52
CA ARG A 370 -13.69 -4.78 -0.70
C ARG A 370 -14.55 -4.49 -1.94
N ASN A 371 -14.04 -4.84 -3.12
CA ASN A 371 -14.86 -4.89 -4.34
C ASN A 371 -16.11 -5.75 -4.16
N GLU A 372 -15.99 -6.89 -3.49
CA GLU A 372 -17.12 -7.67 -3.00
C GLU A 372 -17.22 -7.50 -1.49
N SER A 373 -18.38 -7.05 -1.02
CA SER A 373 -18.57 -6.65 0.37
C SER A 373 -19.80 -7.30 1.00
N ALA A 374 -19.76 -7.40 2.33
CA ALA A 374 -20.87 -7.75 3.19
C ALA A 374 -20.79 -6.95 4.50
N TYR A 375 -21.94 -6.58 5.07
CA TYR A 375 -21.98 -5.88 6.36
C TYR A 375 -23.08 -6.41 7.28
N ILE A 376 -22.87 -6.19 8.57
CA ILE A 376 -23.90 -6.22 9.60
C ILE A 376 -24.09 -4.79 10.12
N GLY A 377 -25.32 -4.32 10.19
CA GLY A 377 -25.58 -2.90 10.46
C GLY A 377 -27.01 -2.59 10.87
N ILE A 378 -27.27 -1.31 11.11
CA ILE A 378 -28.55 -0.75 11.49
C ILE A 378 -29.15 -0.01 10.28
N HIS A 379 -30.40 -0.33 9.99
CA HIS A 379 -31.25 0.27 8.99
C HIS A 379 -32.38 1.02 9.69
N ARG A 380 -32.44 2.35 9.52
CA ARG A 380 -33.49 3.19 10.10
C ARG A 380 -34.49 3.57 9.02
N ASP A 381 -35.73 3.08 9.10
CA ASP A 381 -36.80 3.42 8.17
C ASP A 381 -38.11 3.61 8.92
N GLU A 382 -38.89 4.64 8.56
CA GLU A 382 -40.26 4.88 9.05
C GLU A 382 -40.40 4.78 10.57
N GLY A 383 -39.55 5.45 11.33
CA GLY A 383 -39.61 5.39 12.80
C GLY A 383 -39.04 4.09 13.43
N VAL A 384 -38.63 3.08 12.64
CA VAL A 384 -38.13 1.79 13.12
C VAL A 384 -36.66 1.55 12.78
N SER A 385 -35.85 1.22 13.80
CA SER A 385 -34.47 0.71 13.63
C SER A 385 -34.48 -0.81 13.51
N ARG A 386 -33.79 -1.35 12.50
CA ARG A 386 -33.62 -2.80 12.29
C ARG A 386 -32.15 -3.16 12.22
N LEU A 387 -31.75 -4.22 12.91
CA LEU A 387 -30.46 -4.88 12.68
C LEU A 387 -30.59 -5.69 11.40
N VAL A 388 -29.66 -5.53 10.48
CA VAL A 388 -29.66 -6.21 9.18
C VAL A 388 -28.31 -6.81 8.88
N MET A 389 -28.32 -7.86 8.06
CA MET A 389 -27.16 -8.44 7.44
C MET A 389 -27.34 -8.35 5.92
N VAL A 390 -26.38 -7.73 5.23
CA VAL A 390 -26.40 -7.49 3.79
C VAL A 390 -25.20 -8.16 3.14
N GLN A 391 -25.44 -8.91 2.06
CA GLN A 391 -24.41 -9.61 1.28
C GLN A 391 -24.53 -9.32 -0.21
N GLY A 392 -23.45 -9.55 -0.94
CA GLY A 392 -23.41 -9.47 -2.40
C GLY A 392 -23.35 -8.04 -2.93
N MET A 393 -22.84 -7.09 -2.12
CA MET A 393 -22.48 -5.77 -2.64
C MET A 393 -21.27 -5.93 -3.55
N ARG A 394 -21.30 -5.29 -4.73
CA ARG A 394 -20.26 -5.44 -5.75
C ARG A 394 -19.93 -4.10 -6.38
N ASN A 395 -18.64 -3.78 -6.36
CA ASN A 395 -18.00 -2.75 -7.16
C ASN A 395 -17.07 -3.46 -8.13
N ALA A 396 -17.28 -3.31 -9.43
CA ALA A 396 -16.55 -4.05 -10.45
C ALA A 396 -15.84 -3.09 -11.39
N ALA A 397 -14.66 -3.51 -11.85
CA ALA A 397 -13.97 -2.83 -12.93
C ALA A 397 -14.82 -2.90 -14.22
N ARG A 398 -14.97 -1.77 -14.89
CA ARG A 398 -15.55 -1.70 -16.23
C ARG A 398 -14.69 -2.50 -17.19
N THR A 399 -15.31 -3.10 -18.20
CA THR A 399 -14.62 -3.90 -19.22
C THR A 399 -13.83 -3.04 -20.22
N VAL A 400 -14.05 -1.73 -20.24
CA VAL A 400 -13.37 -0.77 -21.12
C VAL A 400 -12.32 0.02 -20.31
N PRO A 401 -11.03 -0.07 -20.67
CA PRO A 401 -9.97 0.76 -20.10
C PRO A 401 -10.26 2.26 -20.27
N VAL A 402 -9.89 3.07 -19.27
CA VAL A 402 -9.96 4.55 -19.41
C VAL A 402 -8.84 5.14 -20.27
N GLY A 403 -7.88 4.32 -20.69
CA GLY A 403 -6.75 4.72 -21.51
C GLY A 403 -5.70 3.61 -21.55
N PHE A 404 -4.68 3.79 -22.37
CA PHE A 404 -3.54 2.88 -22.48
C PHE A 404 -2.22 3.63 -22.23
N MET A 405 -1.34 3.08 -21.38
CA MET A 405 0.05 3.50 -21.24
C MET A 405 0.92 2.31 -21.61
N ASN A 406 1.83 2.50 -22.56
CA ASN A 406 2.75 1.46 -23.03
C ASN A 406 2.05 0.13 -23.39
N GLY A 407 0.87 0.21 -24.00
CA GLY A 407 0.10 -0.96 -24.45
C GLY A 407 -0.69 -1.69 -23.36
N ARG A 408 -0.73 -1.20 -22.11
CA ARG A 408 -1.61 -1.74 -21.05
C ARG A 408 -2.67 -0.73 -20.59
N PRO A 409 -3.86 -1.19 -20.15
CA PRO A 409 -4.86 -0.35 -19.50
C PRO A 409 -4.25 0.46 -18.35
N VAL A 410 -4.38 1.79 -18.40
CA VAL A 410 -3.82 2.73 -17.39
C VAL A 410 -4.54 2.58 -16.04
N ALA A 411 -5.80 2.16 -16.08
CA ALA A 411 -6.62 1.59 -15.02
C ALA A 411 -7.97 1.23 -15.68
N LEU A 412 -8.80 0.47 -14.98
CA LEU A 412 -10.22 0.40 -15.30
C LEU A 412 -10.93 1.41 -14.38
N ASP A 413 -11.93 2.11 -14.90
CA ASP A 413 -12.90 2.75 -14.02
C ASP A 413 -13.74 1.67 -13.36
N TRP A 414 -14.12 1.86 -12.11
CA TRP A 414 -14.97 0.92 -11.39
C TRP A 414 -16.35 1.52 -11.18
N GLU A 415 -17.35 0.65 -11.11
CA GLU A 415 -18.72 1.06 -10.81
C GLU A 415 -19.41 0.06 -9.89
N THR A 416 -20.31 0.57 -9.06
CA THR A 416 -21.18 -0.28 -8.25
C THR A 416 -22.15 -1.02 -9.17
N THR A 417 -22.02 -2.34 -9.22
CA THR A 417 -22.90 -3.22 -9.99
C THR A 417 -23.96 -3.91 -9.12
N SER A 418 -23.83 -3.82 -7.79
CA SER A 418 -24.81 -4.34 -6.83
C SER A 418 -24.70 -3.64 -5.48
N ASP A 419 -25.83 -3.17 -4.95
CA ASP A 419 -25.95 -2.64 -3.57
C ASP A 419 -26.19 -3.77 -2.53
N GLY A 420 -26.18 -5.03 -2.98
CA GLY A 420 -26.40 -6.20 -2.15
C GLY A 420 -27.86 -6.50 -1.83
N THR A 421 -28.06 -7.57 -1.05
CA THR A 421 -29.38 -8.05 -0.63
C THR A 421 -29.42 -8.30 0.87
N ILE A 422 -30.53 -7.95 1.53
CA ILE A 422 -30.75 -8.25 2.94
C ILE A 422 -30.97 -9.76 3.08
N LYS A 423 -30.13 -10.41 3.88
CA LYS A 423 -30.19 -11.86 4.15
C LYS A 423 -30.87 -12.18 5.47
N ALA A 424 -30.75 -11.30 6.44
CA ALA A 424 -31.42 -11.40 7.72
C ALA A 424 -31.75 -10.00 8.24
N LYS A 425 -32.86 -9.89 8.96
CA LYS A 425 -33.23 -8.65 9.67
C LYS A 425 -34.01 -8.95 10.94
N THR A 426 -33.86 -8.10 11.94
CA THR A 426 -34.69 -8.09 13.15
C THR A 426 -34.86 -6.66 13.66
N THR A 427 -35.96 -6.37 14.34
CA THR A 427 -36.20 -5.04 14.93
C THR A 427 -35.30 -4.84 16.14
N LEU A 428 -34.67 -3.67 16.24
CA LEU A 428 -33.89 -3.30 17.41
C LEU A 428 -34.81 -2.81 18.53
N THR A 429 -34.57 -3.31 19.73
CA THR A 429 -35.22 -2.86 20.97
C THR A 429 -34.36 -1.88 21.77
N ASN A 430 -33.09 -1.70 21.38
CA ASN A 430 -32.13 -0.80 22.01
C ASN A 430 -31.30 -0.10 20.92
N ASN A 431 -30.92 1.16 21.16
CA ASN A 431 -30.10 1.95 20.25
C ASN A 431 -28.60 1.61 20.34
N ARG A 432 -28.15 0.99 21.43
CA ARG A 432 -26.76 0.56 21.59
C ARG A 432 -26.59 -0.90 21.20
N VAL A 433 -25.72 -1.14 20.23
CA VAL A 433 -25.49 -2.48 19.69
C VAL A 433 -24.00 -2.81 19.61
N CYS A 434 -23.70 -4.08 19.77
CA CYS A 434 -22.37 -4.65 19.55
C CYS A 434 -22.39 -5.40 18.21
N LEU A 435 -21.68 -4.88 17.21
CA LEU A 435 -21.52 -5.49 15.90
C LEU A 435 -20.20 -6.24 15.84
N ARG A 436 -20.18 -7.43 15.25
CA ARG A 436 -18.98 -8.26 15.20
C ARG A 436 -18.81 -8.91 13.83
N ILE A 437 -17.59 -8.85 13.31
CA ILE A 437 -17.17 -9.53 12.10
C ILE A 437 -16.05 -10.50 12.48
N LYS A 438 -16.15 -11.73 12.00
CA LYS A 438 -15.06 -12.70 12.00
C LYS A 438 -14.62 -12.87 10.55
N ALA A 439 -13.33 -12.74 10.29
CA ALA A 439 -12.76 -12.90 8.96
C ALA A 439 -11.76 -14.05 8.96
N ASP A 440 -11.90 -14.93 7.98
CA ASP A 440 -10.87 -15.89 7.60
C ASP A 440 -10.25 -15.39 6.31
N ILE A 441 -9.00 -14.93 6.40
CA ILE A 441 -8.22 -14.44 5.27
C ILE A 441 -6.99 -15.33 5.04
N THR A 442 -7.09 -16.60 5.42
CA THR A 442 -6.08 -17.61 5.11
C THR A 442 -5.84 -17.61 3.60
N PRO A 443 -4.58 -17.49 3.12
CA PRO A 443 -4.32 -17.41 1.70
C PRO A 443 -4.85 -18.63 0.93
N ALA A 444 -5.52 -18.36 -0.18
CA ALA A 444 -6.14 -19.36 -1.05
C ALA A 444 -5.80 -19.14 -2.54
N PHE A 445 -4.79 -18.32 -2.81
CA PHE A 445 -4.33 -18.01 -4.16
C PHE A 445 -3.75 -19.24 -4.84
N SER A 446 -4.21 -19.57 -6.05
CA SER A 446 -3.61 -20.62 -6.86
C SER A 446 -3.44 -20.15 -8.30
N HIS A 447 -2.20 -20.19 -8.81
CA HIS A 447 -1.89 -20.01 -10.24
C HIS A 447 -2.47 -18.74 -10.89
N GLY A 448 -2.20 -17.56 -10.34
CA GLY A 448 -2.49 -16.29 -11.01
C GLY A 448 -3.95 -15.84 -10.98
N HIS A 449 -4.82 -16.55 -10.25
CA HIS A 449 -6.21 -16.16 -10.03
C HIS A 449 -6.57 -16.23 -8.55
N GLU A 450 -7.27 -15.20 -8.06
CA GLU A 450 -7.97 -15.27 -6.78
C GLU A 450 -8.98 -16.42 -6.86
N LYS A 451 -8.87 -17.42 -5.98
CA LYS A 451 -10.02 -18.29 -5.73
C LYS A 451 -11.09 -17.44 -5.03
N GLU A 452 -12.31 -17.48 -5.55
CA GLU A 452 -13.48 -17.05 -4.79
C GLU A 452 -13.55 -17.89 -3.51
N THR A 453 -13.18 -17.33 -2.36
CA THR A 453 -13.44 -17.94 -1.07
C THR A 453 -14.91 -17.68 -0.73
N SER A 454 -15.74 -18.68 -0.96
CA SER A 454 -17.18 -18.73 -0.66
C SER A 454 -17.51 -18.54 0.82
#